data_AF-A0A958HRN4-F1
#
_entry.id   AF-A0A958HRN4-F1
#
_cell.length_a   1.000
_cell.length_b   1.000
_cell.length_c   1.000
_cell.angle_alpha   90.00
_cell.angle_beta   90.00
_cell.angle_gamma   90.00
#
_symmetry.space_group_name_H-M   'P 1'
#
loop_
_entity.id
_entity.type
_entity.pdbx_description
1 polymer ?
#
loop_
_entity_poly.entity_id
_entity_poly.type
_entity_poly.pdbx_seq_one_letter_code
_entity_poly.pdbx_strand_id
1 'polypeptide(L)'
;MILPAVFAVVVGLGMIVQWTLSWRAVQIPELQTEPVRIRFHIAGEMATALALIAGGAGLLLHAAWSVPLYLVAMGMLFYTAIVSPGYFAQQGQWVWVPVFALLITIGVVCIFQVL
;
A
#
# COMPACT_ATOMS: atom_id res chain seq x y z
N MET A 1 14.25 9.46 11.22
CA MET A 1 13.42 8.68 10.26
C MET A 1 11.99 8.44 10.78
N ILE A 2 11.39 9.36 11.54
CA ILE A 2 10.06 9.13 12.14
C ILE A 2 8.95 9.19 11.09
N LEU A 3 8.94 10.23 10.24
CA LEU A 3 7.91 10.40 9.22
C LEU A 3 7.85 9.21 8.23
N PRO A 4 8.95 8.76 7.60
CA PRO A 4 8.93 7.60 6.69
C PRO A 4 8.42 6.32 7.37
N ALA A 5 8.83 6.11 8.62
CA ALA A 5 8.47 4.94 9.39
C ALA A 5 6.98 4.92 9.75
N VAL A 6 6.46 6.02 10.30
CA VAL A 6 5.04 6.17 10.65
C VAL A 6 4.19 6.08 9.39
N PHE A 7 4.59 6.73 8.30
CA PHE A 7 3.90 6.66 7.02
C PHE A 7 3.76 5.20 6.55
N ALA A 8 4.86 4.44 6.49
CA ALA A 8 4.80 3.05 6.02
C ALA A 8 3.94 2.15 6.93
N VAL A 9 4.07 2.28 8.26
CA VAL A 9 3.24 1.50 9.19
C VAL A 9 1.76 1.83 9.04
N VAL A 10 1.40 3.13 8.99
CA VAL A 10 0.00 3.57 8.84
C VAL A 10 -0.58 3.12 7.51
N VAL A 11 0.16 3.28 6.40
CA VAL A 11 -0.30 2.85 5.08
C VAL A 11 -0.45 1.33 5.02
N GLY A 12 0.52 0.56 5.51
CA GLY A 12 0.42 -0.90 5.54
C GLY A 12 -0.76 -1.40 6.37
N LEU A 13 -0.98 -0.83 7.57
CA LEU A 13 -2.17 -1.13 8.36
C LEU A 13 -3.46 -0.72 7.64
N GLY A 14 -3.47 0.46 7.00
CA GLY A 14 -4.59 0.97 6.22
C GLY A 14 -4.98 0.04 5.06
N MET A 15 -4.01 -0.52 4.35
CA MET A 15 -4.25 -1.51 3.28
C MET A 15 -4.94 -2.77 3.83
N ILE A 16 -4.46 -3.32 4.95
CA ILE A 16 -5.08 -4.49 5.59
C ILE A 16 -6.52 -4.18 6.03
N VAL A 17 -6.73 -3.03 6.65
CA VAL A 17 -8.06 -2.58 7.10
C VAL A 17 -9.00 -2.41 5.90
N GLN A 18 -8.56 -1.72 4.85
CA GLN A 18 -9.37 -1.48 3.66
C GLN A 18 -9.82 -2.79 3.01
N TRP A 19 -8.91 -3.74 2.77
CA TRP A 19 -9.29 -5.05 2.21
C TRP A 19 -10.26 -5.81 3.10
N THR A 20 -10.03 -5.78 4.42
CA THR A 20 -10.92 -6.44 5.38
C THR A 20 -12.33 -5.85 5.33
N LEU A 21 -12.44 -4.53 5.25
CA LEU A 21 -13.73 -3.83 5.14
C LEU A 21 -14.42 -4.13 3.80
N SER A 22 -13.69 -4.06 2.68
CA SER A 22 -14.24 -4.36 1.35
C SER A 22 -14.73 -5.81 1.24
N TRP A 23 -14.02 -6.76 1.84
CA TRP A 23 -14.45 -8.16 1.89
C TRP A 23 -15.73 -8.32 2.72
N ARG A 24 -15.79 -7.72 3.92
CA ARG A 24 -16.99 -7.75 4.78
C ARG A 24 -18.20 -7.06 4.15
N ALA A 25 -17.97 -6.00 3.38
CA ALA A 25 -19.00 -5.25 2.68
C ALA A 25 -19.43 -5.90 1.34
N VAL A 26 -18.84 -7.05 0.96
CA VAL A 26 -19.11 -7.73 -0.32
C VAL A 26 -18.85 -6.81 -1.53
N GLN A 27 -17.85 -5.94 -1.42
CA GLN A 27 -17.47 -4.93 -2.43
C GLN A 27 -16.36 -5.42 -3.37
N ILE A 28 -16.19 -6.74 -3.50
CA ILE A 28 -15.16 -7.36 -4.35
C ILE A 28 -15.86 -8.30 -5.36
N PRO A 29 -16.55 -7.75 -6.38
CA PRO A 29 -17.28 -8.56 -7.37
C PRO A 29 -16.35 -9.51 -8.15
N GLU A 30 -15.06 -9.18 -8.25
CA GLU A 30 -14.02 -9.96 -8.93
C GLU A 30 -13.78 -11.32 -8.27
N LEU A 31 -14.21 -11.53 -7.02
CA LEU A 31 -14.21 -12.85 -6.40
C LEU A 31 -15.09 -13.86 -7.17
N GLN A 32 -16.07 -13.38 -7.93
CA GLN A 32 -16.92 -14.20 -8.77
C GLN A 32 -16.52 -14.12 -10.26
N THR A 33 -16.22 -12.92 -10.77
CA THR A 33 -15.95 -12.74 -12.21
C THR A 33 -14.52 -13.11 -12.61
N GLU A 34 -13.53 -12.86 -11.75
CA GLU A 34 -12.10 -13.05 -12.05
C GLU A 34 -11.30 -13.57 -10.83
N PRO A 35 -11.68 -14.73 -10.26
CA PRO A 35 -11.27 -15.16 -8.93
C PRO A 35 -9.75 -15.36 -8.76
N VAL A 36 -9.06 -15.80 -9.81
CA VAL A 36 -7.60 -15.99 -9.77
C VAL A 36 -6.88 -14.65 -9.74
N ARG A 37 -7.25 -13.73 -10.65
CA ARG A 37 -6.63 -12.40 -10.75
C ARG A 37 -6.76 -11.64 -9.44
N ILE A 38 -7.97 -11.58 -8.87
CA ILE A 38 -8.20 -10.82 -7.64
C ILE A 38 -7.47 -11.41 -6.43
N ARG A 39 -7.36 -12.75 -6.32
CA ARG A 39 -6.63 -13.38 -5.22
C ARG A 39 -5.13 -13.04 -5.28
N PHE A 40 -4.53 -13.06 -6.46
CA PHE A 40 -3.13 -12.66 -6.63
C PHE A 40 -2.94 -11.16 -6.40
N HIS A 41 -3.89 -10.32 -6.81
CA HIS A 41 -3.86 -8.90 -6.51
C HIS A 41 -3.90 -8.62 -5.00
N ILE A 42 -4.85 -9.22 -4.27
CA ILE A 42 -4.94 -9.13 -2.80
C ILE A 42 -3.65 -9.66 -2.16
N ALA A 43 -3.13 -10.81 -2.61
CA ALA A 43 -1.89 -11.37 -2.08
C ALA A 43 -0.70 -10.41 -2.27
N GLY A 44 -0.60 -9.76 -3.43
CA GLY A 44 0.40 -8.73 -3.70
C GLY A 44 0.25 -7.53 -2.76
N GLU A 45 -0.97 -7.03 -2.57
CA GLU A 45 -1.20 -5.89 -1.67
C GLU A 45 -0.99 -6.26 -0.19
N MET A 46 -1.29 -7.49 0.24
CA MET A 46 -0.94 -7.98 1.57
C MET A 46 0.58 -8.09 1.75
N ALA A 47 1.31 -8.57 0.74
CA ALA A 47 2.77 -8.61 0.77
C ALA A 47 3.36 -7.19 0.88
N THR A 48 2.84 -6.24 0.11
CA THR A 48 3.19 -4.81 0.21
C THR A 48 2.94 -4.28 1.62
N ALA A 49 1.75 -4.51 2.17
CA ALA A 49 1.38 -4.05 3.50
C ALA A 49 2.31 -4.60 4.60
N LEU A 50 2.60 -5.90 4.56
CA LEU A 50 3.50 -6.54 5.51
C LEU A 50 4.94 -6.02 5.38
N ALA A 51 5.43 -5.82 4.16
CA ALA A 51 6.75 -5.25 3.91
C ALA A 51 6.84 -3.80 4.41
N LEU A 52 5.80 -2.98 4.22
CA LEU A 52 5.72 -1.61 4.74
C LEU A 52 5.73 -1.58 6.26
N ILE A 53 4.93 -2.43 6.91
CA ILE A 53 4.89 -2.52 8.38
C ILE A 53 6.25 -2.97 8.92
N ALA A 54 6.85 -4.01 8.34
CA ALA A 54 8.14 -4.53 8.77
C ALA A 54 9.27 -3.51 8.54
N GLY A 55 9.34 -2.90 7.36
CA GLY A 55 10.31 -1.85 7.03
C GLY A 55 10.17 -0.62 7.93
N GLY A 56 8.94 -0.13 8.10
CA GLY A 56 8.64 1.01 8.98
C GLY A 56 8.95 0.73 10.45
N ALA A 57 8.57 -0.44 10.98
CA ALA A 57 8.94 -0.86 12.34
C ALA A 57 10.46 -0.98 12.49
N GLY A 58 11.15 -1.55 11.49
CA GLY A 58 12.61 -1.62 11.45
C GLY A 58 13.27 -0.24 11.51
N LEU A 59 12.71 0.76 10.81
CA LEU A 59 13.20 2.14 10.84
C LEU A 59 13.03 2.76 12.24
N LEU A 60 11.90 2.52 12.93
CA LEU A 60 11.71 2.98 14.32
C LEU A 60 12.70 2.33 15.29
N LEU A 61 13.02 1.07 15.05
CA LEU A 61 13.95 0.28 15.87
C LEU A 61 15.42 0.47 15.47
N HIS A 62 15.72 1.33 14.49
CA HIS A 62 17.07 1.58 13.97
C HIS A 62 17.78 0.29 13.52
N ALA A 63 17.04 -0.68 12.98
CA ALA A 63 17.61 -1.96 12.54
C ALA A 63 18.39 -1.81 11.23
N ALA A 64 19.55 -2.46 11.11
CA ALA A 64 20.42 -2.33 9.93
C ALA A 64 19.77 -2.81 8.61
N TRP A 65 18.81 -3.74 8.68
CA TRP A 65 18.08 -4.26 7.52
C TRP A 65 16.89 -3.38 7.10
N SER A 66 16.56 -2.35 7.88
CA SER A 66 15.31 -1.59 7.70
C SER A 66 15.27 -0.77 6.41
N VAL A 67 16.34 -0.05 6.10
CA VAL A 67 16.44 0.81 4.91
C VAL A 67 16.24 0.02 3.60
N PRO A 68 16.96 -1.09 3.32
CA PRO A 68 16.75 -1.82 2.08
C PRO A 68 15.34 -2.42 1.99
N LEU A 69 14.79 -2.97 3.09
CA LEU A 69 13.42 -3.49 3.09
C LEU A 69 12.39 -2.37 2.86
N TYR A 70 12.59 -1.22 3.49
CA TYR A 70 11.73 -0.04 3.32
C TYR A 70 11.69 0.42 1.86
N LEU A 71 12.85 0.54 1.20
CA LEU A 71 12.91 0.94 -0.21
C LEU A 71 12.20 -0.04 -1.14
N VAL A 72 12.33 -1.35 -0.89
CA VAL A 72 11.58 -2.38 -1.62
C VAL A 72 10.07 -2.22 -1.39
N ALA A 73 9.64 -2.08 -0.13
CA ALA A 73 8.24 -1.92 0.23
C ALA A 73 7.62 -0.65 -0.39
N MET A 74 8.37 0.45 -0.44
CA MET A 74 7.95 1.69 -1.10
C MET A 74 7.78 1.52 -2.61
N GLY A 75 8.67 0.77 -3.27
CA GLY A 75 8.51 0.43 -4.69
C GLY A 75 7.23 -0.37 -4.95
N MET A 76 6.93 -1.34 -4.09
CA MET A 76 5.69 -2.12 -4.16
C MET A 76 4.44 -1.24 -3.94
N LEU A 77 4.51 -0.31 -2.98
CA LEU A 77 3.44 0.66 -2.71
C LEU A 77 3.20 1.57 -3.93
N PHE A 78 4.25 2.10 -4.54
CA PHE A 78 4.11 2.95 -5.72
C PHE A 78 3.49 2.21 -6.90
N TYR A 79 3.94 0.99 -7.16
CA TYR A 79 3.35 0.16 -8.20
C TYR A 79 1.82 0.04 -8.01
N THR A 80 1.39 -0.34 -6.80
CA THR A 80 -0.04 -0.52 -6.55
C THR A 80 -0.80 0.80 -6.57
N ALA A 81 -0.23 1.88 -6.02
CA ALA A 81 -0.85 3.21 -6.02
C ALA A 81 -0.98 3.82 -7.43
N ILE A 82 -0.14 3.42 -8.38
CA ILE A 82 -0.24 3.85 -9.79
C ILE A 82 -1.37 3.09 -10.51
N VAL A 83 -1.52 1.78 -10.23
CA VAL A 83 -2.45 0.91 -10.97
C VAL A 83 -3.88 0.96 -10.39
N SER A 84 -4.04 1.01 -9.08
CA SER A 84 -5.33 0.95 -8.39
C SER A 84 -6.34 2.07 -8.72
N PRO A 85 -5.98 3.36 -8.93
CA PRO A 85 -6.97 4.40 -9.17
C PRO A 85 -7.80 4.20 -10.45
N GLY A 86 -7.25 3.53 -11.48
CA GLY A 86 -7.98 3.24 -12.72
C GLY A 86 -9.18 2.32 -12.49
N TYR A 87 -9.04 1.34 -11.58
CA TYR A 87 -10.13 0.45 -11.18
C TYR A 87 -11.26 1.23 -10.49
N PHE A 88 -10.94 2.07 -9.52
CA PHE A 88 -11.95 2.88 -8.82
C PHE A 88 -12.63 3.90 -9.73
N ALA A 89 -11.87 4.53 -10.64
CA ALA A 89 -12.43 5.44 -11.64
C ALA A 89 -13.42 4.73 -12.58
N GLN A 90 -13.12 3.50 -13.02
CA GLN A 90 -14.02 2.68 -13.83
C GLN A 90 -15.35 2.37 -13.12
N GLN A 91 -15.31 2.27 -11.79
CA GLN A 91 -16.50 2.09 -10.94
C GLN A 91 -17.22 3.41 -10.60
N GLY A 92 -16.80 4.53 -11.19
CA GLY A 92 -17.35 5.86 -10.92
C GLY A 92 -16.87 6.49 -9.59
N GLN A 93 -15.94 5.86 -8.88
CA GLN A 93 -15.43 6.31 -7.58
C GLN A 93 -14.18 7.21 -7.73
N TRP A 94 -14.34 8.35 -8.39
CA TRP A 94 -13.24 9.27 -8.71
C TRP A 94 -12.50 9.85 -7.49
N VAL A 95 -13.13 9.83 -6.31
CA VAL A 95 -12.52 10.32 -5.06
C VAL A 95 -11.21 9.61 -4.71
N TRP A 96 -11.00 8.37 -5.16
CA TRP A 96 -9.79 7.62 -4.86
C TRP A 96 -8.56 8.09 -5.64
N VAL A 97 -8.74 8.67 -6.82
CA VAL A 97 -7.63 9.15 -7.67
C VAL A 97 -6.72 10.15 -6.94
N PRO A 98 -7.23 11.24 -6.34
CA PRO A 98 -6.39 12.17 -5.59
C PRO A 98 -5.79 11.55 -4.32
N VAL A 99 -6.44 10.57 -3.69
CA VAL A 99 -5.89 9.86 -2.52
C VAL A 99 -4.63 9.09 -2.90
N PHE A 100 -4.65 8.34 -4.01
CA PHE A 100 -3.46 7.64 -4.50
C PHE A 100 -2.35 8.60 -4.94
N ALA A 101 -2.69 9.73 -5.58
CA ALA A 101 -1.71 10.75 -5.92
C ALA A 101 -1.03 11.35 -4.67
N LEU A 102 -1.79 11.57 -3.60
CA LEU A 102 -1.25 12.03 -2.32
C LEU A 102 -0.31 10.99 -1.69
N LEU A 103 -0.70 9.70 -1.69
CA LEU A 103 0.15 8.61 -1.19
C LEU A 103 1.49 8.55 -1.92
N ILE A 104 1.48 8.68 -3.25
CA ILE A 104 2.70 8.71 -4.06
C ILE A 104 3.56 9.92 -3.67
N THR A 105 2.96 11.11 -3.59
CA THR A 105 3.68 12.35 -3.27
C THR A 105 4.36 12.26 -1.91
N ILE A 106 3.63 11.87 -0.87
CA ILE A 106 4.18 11.70 0.48
C ILE A 106 5.26 10.62 0.48
N GLY A 107 5.02 9.51 -0.22
CA GLY A 107 5.99 8.42 -0.29
C GLY A 107 7.31 8.84 -0.95
N VAL A 108 7.27 9.64 -2.01
CA VAL A 108 8.47 10.20 -2.66
C VAL A 108 9.26 11.07 -1.67
N VAL A 109 8.58 11.95 -0.94
CA VAL A 109 9.22 12.74 0.13
C VAL A 109 9.86 11.84 1.19
N CYS A 110 9.19 10.75 1.57
CA CYS A 110 9.72 9.82 2.56
C CYS A 110 10.98 9.08 2.07
N ILE A 111 11.06 8.71 0.79
CA ILE A 111 12.27 8.11 0.21
C ILE A 111 13.47 9.05 0.35
N PHE A 112 13.32 10.33 -0.01
CA PHE A 112 14.39 11.31 0.10
C PHE A 112 14.88 11.56 1.54
N GLN A 113 14.08 11.23 2.56
CA GLN A 113 14.48 11.33 3.96
C GLN A 113 15.21 10.09 4.49
N VAL A 114 15.19 8.98 3.73
CA VAL A 114 15.81 7.71 4.09
C VAL A 114 17.12 7.47 3.32
N LEU A 115 17.27 8.10 2.15
CA LEU A 115 18.52 8.17 1.38
C LEU A 115 19.50 9.17 1.99
#